data_AF-A0A7S4I070-F1
#
_entry.id   AF-A0A7S4I070-F1
#
_cell.length_a   1.000
_cell.length_b   1.000
_cell.length_c   1.000
_cell.angle_alpha   90.00
_cell.angle_beta   90.00
_cell.angle_gamma   90.00
#
_symmetry.space_group_name_H-M   'P 1'
#
loop_
_entity.id
_entity.type
_entity.pdbx_description
1 polymer ?
#
loop_
_entity_poly.entity_id
_entity_poly.type
_entity_poly.pdbx_seq_one_letter_code
_entity_poly.pdbx_strand_id
1 'polypeptide(L)'
;SACAAAGTCTTCKTFNEADVALIKSQGRNFIRLGVVWAGAQPRDEDALDAAFLTRLHAILNLTDRTGLHVMLDNHGDMTASAGCGNGAPMWISQRAAPELIGKPLTTGFPFEFISSLRVDKLSGYDHCGDNATMWAAHAGDPNYNLLNECCLAINGGNPGATGYTTIAQKNMDYMINDGPGRTAFVRFWTLMADAIKQHPSAFAIEPMNEPMSINRRDMYDTWRAVTEAVTALIPDISVAVADTGEGAVLPGWVDELTDVIPLPYLTPSKDTEKWMQSSSNVFYAWHHYGNPKTPAEAIKNAQGVMTDWNMPSFLTEFMDCTAWDETANASISHSYWHYSNYCDTGPEFGNKKIPSETFGGCILGWGSGHVDRCL
;
A
#
# COMPACT_ATOMS: atom_id res chain seq x y z
N SER A 1 23.16 17.08 12.61
CA SER A 1 24.25 16.81 11.65
C SER A 1 23.62 16.63 10.28
N ALA A 2 24.23 17.15 9.20
CA ALA A 2 23.66 17.19 7.85
C ALA A 2 23.50 15.81 7.15
N CYS A 3 23.72 14.72 7.86
CA CYS A 3 23.79 13.36 7.35
C CYS A 3 22.39 12.70 7.20
N ALA A 4 21.33 13.26 7.80
CA ALA A 4 20.00 12.66 7.82
C ALA A 4 19.10 12.97 6.60
N ALA A 5 19.45 14.00 5.80
CA ALA A 5 18.54 14.53 4.78
C ALA A 5 19.06 14.43 3.32
N ALA A 6 20.35 14.20 3.09
CA ALA A 6 20.98 14.39 1.76
C ALA A 6 21.73 13.18 1.17
N GLY A 7 21.81 12.05 1.89
CA GLY A 7 22.31 10.78 1.33
C GLY A 7 23.80 10.70 0.96
N THR A 8 24.66 11.58 1.48
CA THR A 8 26.11 11.63 1.15
C THR A 8 27.02 10.88 2.15
N CYS A 9 26.49 9.93 2.92
CA CYS A 9 27.23 9.22 3.98
C CYS A 9 27.29 7.70 3.71
N THR A 10 28.29 7.04 4.30
CA THR A 10 28.56 5.58 4.17
C THR A 10 27.62 4.68 4.98
N THR A 11 26.86 5.23 5.94
CA THR A 11 25.75 4.55 6.61
C THR A 11 24.60 5.53 6.84
N CYS A 12 23.42 5.23 6.28
CA CYS A 12 22.22 6.06 6.41
C CYS A 12 21.01 5.19 6.76
N LYS A 13 20.09 5.73 7.56
CA LYS A 13 18.72 5.19 7.73
C LYS A 13 17.79 5.60 6.57
N THR A 14 18.35 5.91 5.41
CA THR A 14 17.63 6.36 4.22
C THR A 14 18.40 5.94 2.98
N PHE A 15 17.68 5.79 1.87
CA PHE A 15 18.20 5.46 0.56
C PHE A 15 19.31 6.42 0.11
N ASN A 16 20.45 5.88 -0.32
CA ASN A 16 21.68 6.63 -0.64
C ASN A 16 22.45 6.05 -1.84
N GLU A 17 23.59 6.66 -2.18
CA GLU A 17 24.39 6.27 -3.36
C GLU A 17 24.93 4.84 -3.32
N ALA A 18 25.25 4.30 -2.13
CA ALA A 18 25.68 2.92 -2.00
C ALA A 18 24.53 1.95 -2.30
N ASP A 19 23.31 2.30 -1.91
CA ASP A 19 22.11 1.52 -2.21
C ASP A 19 21.87 1.47 -3.72
N VAL A 20 21.97 2.63 -4.39
CA VAL A 20 21.87 2.73 -5.85
C VAL A 20 22.94 1.89 -6.54
N ALA A 21 24.19 1.97 -6.09
CA ALA A 21 25.30 1.21 -6.66
C ALA A 21 25.07 -0.30 -6.50
N LEU A 22 24.57 -0.74 -5.35
CA LEU A 22 24.22 -2.14 -5.12
C LEU A 22 23.10 -2.60 -6.05
N ILE A 23 21.96 -1.89 -6.10
CA ILE A 23 20.82 -2.21 -6.98
C ILE A 23 21.28 -2.35 -8.43
N LYS A 24 22.07 -1.39 -8.92
CA LYS A 24 22.60 -1.45 -10.29
C LYS A 24 23.61 -2.56 -10.53
N SER A 25 24.45 -2.90 -9.54
CA SER A 25 25.39 -4.01 -9.67
C SER A 25 24.70 -5.36 -9.82
N GLN A 26 23.44 -5.44 -9.38
CA GLN A 26 22.55 -6.59 -9.54
C GLN A 26 21.77 -6.56 -10.87
N GLY A 27 22.06 -5.61 -11.77
CA GLY A 27 21.35 -5.46 -13.05
C GLY A 27 19.94 -4.87 -12.91
N ARG A 28 19.56 -4.39 -11.72
CA ARG A 28 18.24 -3.81 -11.45
C ARG A 28 18.24 -2.31 -11.79
N ASN A 29 17.10 -1.79 -12.21
CA ASN A 29 16.93 -0.40 -12.67
C ASN A 29 15.75 0.33 -12.02
N PHE A 30 15.10 -0.26 -11.02
CA PHE A 30 13.82 0.18 -10.48
C PHE A 30 13.76 0.05 -8.95
N ILE A 31 13.02 0.95 -8.31
CA ILE A 31 12.57 0.83 -6.92
C ILE A 31 11.06 1.12 -6.81
N ARG A 32 10.36 0.32 -6.00
CA ARG A 32 9.03 0.63 -5.47
C ARG A 32 9.22 1.33 -4.13
N LEU A 33 8.97 2.63 -4.10
CA LEU A 33 9.23 3.51 -2.95
C LEU A 33 7.95 3.74 -2.16
N GLY A 34 7.86 3.13 -0.97
CA GLY A 34 6.75 3.32 -0.05
C GLY A 34 6.66 4.76 0.47
N VAL A 35 5.55 5.44 0.18
CA VAL A 35 5.16 6.80 0.59
C VAL A 35 3.85 6.76 1.39
N VAL A 36 3.96 6.40 2.67
CA VAL A 36 2.81 6.25 3.56
C VAL A 36 2.03 7.56 3.72
N TRP A 37 0.73 7.56 3.38
CA TRP A 37 -0.13 8.75 3.47
C TRP A 37 -0.10 9.40 4.87
N ALA A 38 -0.11 8.58 5.93
CA ALA A 38 -0.18 9.04 7.32
C ALA A 38 0.89 10.06 7.73
N GLY A 39 2.08 10.04 7.13
CA GLY A 39 3.13 11.00 7.41
C GLY A 39 3.57 11.82 6.22
N ALA A 40 3.09 11.51 5.01
CA ALA A 40 3.14 12.45 3.89
C ALA A 40 2.14 13.61 4.11
N GLN A 41 0.95 13.32 4.64
CA GLN A 41 -0.11 14.29 4.95
C GLN A 41 -0.72 14.01 6.34
N PRO A 42 0.01 14.31 7.43
CA PRO A 42 -0.38 13.93 8.79
C PRO A 42 -1.60 14.69 9.34
N ARG A 43 -2.02 15.76 8.66
CA ARG A 43 -3.18 16.58 8.99
C ARG A 43 -4.04 16.74 7.75
N ASP A 44 -5.33 17.02 7.96
CA ASP A 44 -6.19 17.39 6.85
C ASP A 44 -5.92 18.83 6.42
N GLU A 45 -5.03 18.97 5.45
CA GLU A 45 -4.59 20.24 4.89
C GLU A 45 -4.29 20.08 3.40
N ASP A 46 -4.42 21.14 2.61
CA ASP A 46 -4.10 21.11 1.17
C ASP A 46 -2.57 21.25 0.94
N ALA A 47 -1.78 20.50 1.72
CA ALA A 47 -0.32 20.48 1.67
C ALA A 47 0.24 19.13 2.15
N LEU A 48 1.44 18.79 1.68
CA LEU A 48 2.25 17.70 2.23
C LEU A 48 3.17 18.22 3.34
N ASP A 49 3.57 17.35 4.26
CA ASP A 49 4.52 17.69 5.31
C ASP A 49 5.87 18.13 4.69
N ALA A 50 6.38 19.28 5.15
CA ALA A 50 7.58 19.89 4.57
C ALA A 50 8.84 19.01 4.77
N ALA A 51 8.90 18.27 5.88
CA ALA A 51 10.02 17.38 6.15
C ALA A 51 9.92 16.10 5.29
N PHE A 52 8.71 15.58 5.06
CA PHE A 52 8.45 14.52 4.09
C PHE A 52 8.90 14.93 2.69
N LEU A 53 8.47 16.11 2.20
CA LEU A 53 8.86 16.63 0.88
C LEU A 53 10.39 16.73 0.74
N THR A 54 11.06 17.27 1.76
CA THR A 54 12.53 17.38 1.76
C THR A 54 13.20 16.00 1.56
N ARG A 55 12.71 14.96 2.24
CA ARG A 55 13.26 13.60 2.12
C ARG A 55 12.91 12.96 0.79
N LEU A 56 11.66 13.10 0.33
CA LEU A 56 11.20 12.59 -0.96
C LEU A 56 12.06 13.16 -2.10
N HIS A 57 12.22 14.48 -2.16
CA HIS A 57 13.06 15.12 -3.17
C HIS A 57 14.53 14.71 -3.09
N ALA A 58 15.06 14.43 -1.90
CA ALA A 58 16.44 13.92 -1.79
C ALA A 58 16.62 12.56 -2.46
N ILE A 59 15.66 11.64 -2.27
CA ILE A 59 15.62 10.34 -2.94
C ILE A 59 15.44 10.52 -4.45
N LEU A 60 14.45 11.32 -4.87
CA LEU A 60 14.15 11.49 -6.29
C LEU A 60 15.30 12.16 -7.05
N ASN A 61 15.92 13.20 -6.50
CA ASN A 61 17.12 13.82 -7.08
C ASN A 61 18.28 12.83 -7.25
N LEU A 62 18.40 11.84 -6.36
CA LEU A 62 19.39 10.77 -6.50
C LEU A 62 18.99 9.80 -7.61
N THR A 63 17.73 9.40 -7.69
CA THR A 63 17.25 8.50 -8.75
C THR A 63 17.30 9.15 -10.14
N ASP A 64 17.00 10.44 -10.28
CA ASP A 64 17.11 11.20 -11.53
C ASP A 64 18.55 11.21 -12.04
N ARG A 65 19.51 11.62 -11.19
CA ARG A 65 20.92 11.72 -11.58
C ARG A 65 21.57 10.37 -11.85
N THR A 66 20.98 9.30 -11.32
CA THR A 66 21.50 7.94 -11.51
C THR A 66 20.69 7.13 -12.51
N GLY A 67 19.52 7.58 -12.98
CA GLY A 67 18.70 6.79 -13.90
C GLY A 67 18.14 5.51 -13.28
N LEU A 68 17.78 5.53 -12.00
CA LEU A 68 16.88 4.53 -11.42
C LEU A 68 15.44 5.00 -11.59
N HIS A 69 14.55 4.10 -11.97
CA HIS A 69 13.13 4.36 -12.08
C HIS A 69 12.43 4.17 -10.73
N VAL A 70 11.42 4.99 -10.44
CA VAL A 70 10.69 5.01 -9.18
C VAL A 70 9.20 4.88 -9.44
N MET A 71 8.57 3.90 -8.77
CA MET A 71 7.13 3.89 -8.55
C MET A 71 6.88 4.33 -7.11
N LEU A 72 6.00 5.30 -6.91
CA LEU A 72 5.59 5.72 -5.57
C LEU A 72 4.40 4.87 -5.13
N ASP A 73 4.58 4.12 -4.06
CA ASP A 73 3.55 3.26 -3.51
C ASP A 73 2.98 3.88 -2.24
N ASN A 74 1.69 4.20 -2.20
CA ASN A 74 1.04 4.58 -0.96
C ASN A 74 0.87 3.35 -0.06
N HIS A 75 1.97 3.04 0.60
CA HIS A 75 2.10 1.82 1.36
C HIS A 75 1.28 1.90 2.64
N GLY A 76 0.62 0.79 2.95
CA GLY A 76 -0.20 0.64 4.12
C GLY A 76 -0.61 -0.80 4.31
N ASP A 77 -0.51 -1.29 5.54
CA ASP A 77 -1.06 -2.60 5.92
C ASP A 77 -2.29 -2.39 6.78
N MET A 78 -3.38 -3.09 6.46
CA MET A 78 -4.56 -3.12 7.32
C MET A 78 -5.16 -1.70 7.55
N THR A 79 -5.10 -0.89 6.48
CA THR A 79 -5.81 0.38 6.29
C THR A 79 -5.30 1.59 7.08
N ALA A 80 -5.29 1.54 8.42
CA ALA A 80 -5.02 2.72 9.25
C ALA A 80 -4.61 2.40 10.69
N SER A 81 -3.89 3.33 11.31
CA SER A 81 -3.41 3.21 12.70
C SER A 81 -4.52 2.91 13.71
N ALA A 82 -5.71 3.51 13.56
CA ALA A 82 -6.83 3.31 14.49
C ALA A 82 -7.36 1.87 14.54
N GLY A 83 -7.14 1.08 13.48
CA GLY A 83 -7.48 -0.35 13.40
C GLY A 83 -6.29 -1.26 13.69
N CYS A 84 -5.23 -0.74 14.32
CA CYS A 84 -3.93 -1.37 14.52
C CYS A 84 -3.08 -1.57 13.25
N GLY A 85 -3.57 -1.19 12.07
CA GLY A 85 -2.78 -1.16 10.83
C GLY A 85 -1.88 0.06 10.70
N ASN A 86 -1.52 0.39 9.47
CA ASN A 86 -0.82 1.61 9.05
C ASN A 86 -1.30 2.01 7.63
N GLY A 87 -0.78 3.08 7.04
CA GLY A 87 -1.26 3.60 5.74
C GLY A 87 -1.98 4.94 5.86
N ALA A 88 -3.29 4.91 6.07
CA ALA A 88 -4.09 6.13 6.15
C ALA A 88 -3.86 6.91 7.47
N PRO A 89 -3.84 8.25 7.42
CA PRO A 89 -3.68 9.09 8.62
C PRO A 89 -4.85 8.97 9.59
N MET A 90 -4.59 9.15 10.88
CA MET A 90 -5.62 9.12 11.93
C MET A 90 -6.80 10.08 11.67
N TRP A 91 -6.59 11.21 10.98
CA TRP A 91 -7.68 12.13 10.65
C TRP A 91 -8.71 11.52 9.68
N ILE A 92 -8.33 10.51 8.87
CA ILE A 92 -9.29 9.74 8.07
C ILE A 92 -10.20 8.94 9.00
N SER A 93 -9.64 8.23 9.98
CA SER A 93 -10.43 7.47 10.95
C SER A 93 -11.33 8.34 11.80
N GLN A 94 -10.88 9.56 12.15
CA GLN A 94 -11.69 10.53 12.87
C GLN A 94 -12.92 11.01 12.06
N ARG A 95 -12.85 10.95 10.73
CA ARG A 95 -13.99 11.29 9.85
C ARG A 95 -14.87 10.09 9.54
N ALA A 96 -14.25 8.94 9.31
CA ALA A 96 -14.95 7.73 8.89
C ALA A 96 -15.69 7.04 10.03
N ALA A 97 -15.07 6.95 11.21
CA ALA A 97 -15.57 6.16 12.34
C ALA A 97 -15.07 6.67 13.71
N PRO A 98 -15.30 7.96 14.05
CA PRO A 98 -14.82 8.54 15.31
C PRO A 98 -15.28 7.76 16.56
N GLU A 99 -16.45 7.13 16.49
CA GLU A 99 -17.05 6.36 17.58
C GLU A 99 -16.33 5.04 17.89
N LEU A 100 -15.51 4.53 16.95
CA LEU A 100 -14.79 3.27 17.06
C LEU A 100 -13.33 3.45 17.51
N ILE A 101 -12.82 4.69 17.51
CA ILE A 101 -11.43 4.96 17.91
C ILE A 101 -11.24 4.63 19.39
N GLY A 102 -10.23 3.79 19.69
CA GLY A 102 -9.91 3.37 21.06
C GLY A 102 -10.93 2.39 21.66
N LYS A 103 -11.68 1.67 20.82
CA LYS A 103 -12.60 0.61 21.24
C LYS A 103 -12.04 -0.77 20.89
N PRO A 104 -12.47 -1.83 21.60
CA PRO A 104 -12.18 -3.21 21.18
C PRO A 104 -12.53 -3.41 19.71
N LEU A 105 -11.59 -3.98 18.96
CA LEU A 105 -11.81 -4.28 17.54
C LEU A 105 -12.84 -5.40 17.40
N THR A 106 -13.70 -5.26 16.39
CA THR A 106 -14.69 -6.27 16.05
C THR A 106 -14.65 -6.54 14.56
N THR A 107 -14.94 -7.79 14.17
CA THR A 107 -15.18 -8.16 12.77
C THR A 107 -16.68 -8.27 12.56
N GLY A 108 -17.22 -7.51 11.62
CA GLY A 108 -18.65 -7.50 11.28
C GLY A 108 -19.00 -8.36 10.06
N PHE A 109 -20.28 -8.37 9.71
CA PHE A 109 -20.77 -8.96 8.47
C PHE A 109 -20.13 -8.32 7.22
N PRO A 110 -19.78 -9.09 6.17
CA PRO A 110 -19.89 -10.56 6.06
C PRO A 110 -18.66 -11.32 6.60
N PHE A 111 -17.60 -10.61 6.99
CA PHE A 111 -16.29 -11.18 7.32
C PHE A 111 -16.30 -12.05 8.57
N GLU A 112 -17.28 -11.86 9.47
CA GLU A 112 -17.46 -12.68 10.67
C GLU A 112 -17.65 -14.19 10.39
N PHE A 113 -18.09 -14.55 9.18
CA PHE A 113 -18.27 -15.95 8.76
C PHE A 113 -16.98 -16.62 8.28
N ILE A 114 -15.90 -15.85 8.08
CA ILE A 114 -14.61 -16.35 7.59
C ILE A 114 -13.64 -16.33 8.75
N SER A 115 -13.35 -17.50 9.33
CA SER A 115 -12.54 -17.59 10.56
C SER A 115 -11.16 -16.93 10.47
N SER A 116 -10.55 -16.88 9.28
CA SER A 116 -9.25 -16.22 9.06
C SER A 116 -9.31 -14.70 9.03
N LEU A 117 -10.51 -14.10 8.88
CA LEU A 117 -10.71 -12.65 8.85
C LEU A 117 -11.23 -12.09 10.18
N ARG A 118 -11.37 -12.96 11.19
CA ARG A 118 -11.88 -12.61 12.51
C ARG A 118 -10.79 -12.12 13.44
N VAL A 119 -10.93 -10.90 13.94
CA VAL A 119 -9.96 -10.29 14.86
C VAL A 119 -9.85 -11.05 16.19
N ASP A 120 -10.95 -11.64 16.67
CA ASP A 120 -10.97 -12.47 17.89
C ASP A 120 -10.26 -13.82 17.74
N LYS A 121 -9.77 -14.15 16.54
CA LYS A 121 -8.99 -15.35 16.24
C LYS A 121 -7.50 -15.07 16.09
N LEU A 122 -7.09 -13.80 16.15
CA LEU A 122 -5.68 -13.43 16.08
C LEU A 122 -4.93 -13.89 17.33
N SER A 123 -3.70 -14.34 17.13
CA SER A 123 -2.76 -14.52 18.22
C SER A 123 -2.59 -13.20 18.98
N GLY A 124 -2.59 -13.26 20.31
CA GLY A 124 -2.47 -12.09 21.17
C GLY A 124 -3.76 -11.30 21.43
N TYR A 125 -4.89 -11.62 20.76
CA TYR A 125 -6.17 -10.93 21.02
C TYR A 125 -6.59 -11.01 22.50
N ASP A 126 -6.40 -12.17 23.13
CA ASP A 126 -6.71 -12.42 24.55
C ASP A 126 -5.97 -11.48 25.53
N HIS A 127 -4.89 -10.81 25.10
CA HIS A 127 -4.17 -9.84 25.93
C HIS A 127 -5.08 -8.70 26.38
N CYS A 128 -5.92 -8.20 25.47
CA CYS A 128 -6.87 -7.14 25.77
C CYS A 128 -8.32 -7.62 25.74
N GLY A 129 -8.66 -8.53 24.82
CA GLY A 129 -10.05 -8.92 24.55
C GLY A 129 -10.95 -7.67 24.46
N ASP A 130 -12.00 -7.66 25.27
CA ASP A 130 -12.98 -6.58 25.33
C ASP A 130 -12.65 -5.47 26.36
N ASN A 131 -11.40 -5.40 26.87
CA ASN A 131 -11.00 -4.42 27.87
C ASN A 131 -10.94 -2.99 27.31
N ALA A 132 -12.06 -2.26 27.42
CA ALA A 132 -12.20 -0.92 26.89
C ALA A 132 -11.16 0.09 27.41
N THR A 133 -10.63 -0.09 28.63
CA THR A 133 -9.63 0.84 29.20
C THR A 133 -8.27 0.69 28.50
N MET A 134 -7.86 -0.54 28.20
CA MET A 134 -6.59 -0.80 27.48
C MET A 134 -6.69 -0.30 26.04
N TRP A 135 -7.82 -0.53 25.37
CA TRP A 135 -8.07 0.01 24.02
C TRP A 135 -8.13 1.55 24.02
N ALA A 136 -8.65 2.18 25.06
CA ALA A 136 -8.73 3.64 25.14
C ALA A 136 -7.35 4.32 25.32
N ALA A 137 -6.32 3.60 25.75
CA ALA A 137 -4.97 4.15 25.90
C ALA A 137 -4.45 4.64 24.54
N HIS A 138 -3.97 5.88 24.46
CA HIS A 138 -3.50 6.53 23.22
C HIS A 138 -4.55 6.75 22.13
N ALA A 139 -5.85 6.56 22.41
CA ALA A 139 -6.91 6.72 21.42
C ALA A 139 -6.81 8.06 20.67
N GLY A 140 -6.79 8.01 19.34
CA GLY A 140 -6.69 9.19 18.47
C GLY A 140 -5.27 9.71 18.25
N ASP A 141 -4.24 9.08 18.82
CA ASP A 141 -2.84 9.38 18.50
C ASP A 141 -2.51 8.94 17.06
N PRO A 142 -1.82 9.75 16.23
CA PRO A 142 -1.39 9.34 14.89
C PRO A 142 -0.57 8.04 14.84
N ASN A 143 0.08 7.68 15.95
CA ASN A 143 0.87 6.46 16.12
C ASN A 143 0.17 5.43 17.03
N TYR A 144 -1.17 5.44 17.11
CA TYR A 144 -1.95 4.54 17.97
C TYR A 144 -1.50 3.07 17.86
N ASN A 145 -1.33 2.56 16.64
CA ASN A 145 -0.82 1.21 16.36
C ASN A 145 0.56 0.90 16.96
N LEU A 146 1.41 1.90 17.17
CA LEU A 146 2.76 1.76 17.73
C LEU A 146 2.78 1.92 19.26
N LEU A 147 1.78 2.61 19.82
CA LEU A 147 1.76 3.02 21.23
C LEU A 147 0.79 2.19 22.07
N ASN A 148 -0.32 1.75 21.49
CA ASN A 148 -1.34 1.00 22.19
C ASN A 148 -0.91 -0.47 22.37
N GLU A 149 -0.91 -0.95 23.62
CA GLU A 149 -0.49 -2.31 23.96
C GLU A 149 -1.36 -3.40 23.34
N CYS A 150 -2.65 -3.15 23.09
CA CYS A 150 -3.54 -4.09 22.42
C CYS A 150 -3.16 -4.25 20.95
N CYS A 151 -2.87 -3.14 20.26
CA CYS A 151 -2.36 -3.21 18.89
C CYS A 151 -1.03 -3.95 18.82
N LEU A 152 -0.09 -3.64 19.72
CA LEU A 152 1.20 -4.32 19.77
C LEU A 152 1.07 -5.83 20.03
N ALA A 153 0.04 -6.26 20.77
CA ALA A 153 -0.21 -7.66 21.06
C ALA A 153 -0.75 -8.46 19.86
N ILE A 154 -1.51 -7.82 18.95
CA ILE A 154 -2.14 -8.49 17.80
C ILE A 154 -1.41 -8.25 16.47
N ASN A 155 -0.48 -7.29 16.42
CA ASN A 155 0.25 -6.91 15.20
C ASN A 155 1.38 -7.87 14.80
N GLY A 156 1.53 -8.98 15.51
CA GLY A 156 2.52 -10.01 15.16
C GLY A 156 2.06 -10.96 14.06
N GLY A 157 2.97 -11.37 13.18
CA GLY A 157 2.76 -12.50 12.25
C GLY A 157 1.75 -12.32 11.10
N ASN A 158 1.58 -11.11 10.57
CA ASN A 158 0.63 -10.78 9.49
C ASN A 158 -0.86 -10.93 9.80
N PRO A 159 -1.44 -10.04 10.64
CA PRO A 159 -2.81 -10.16 11.06
C PRO A 159 -3.78 -9.60 10.00
N GLY A 160 -3.91 -10.27 8.85
CA GLY A 160 -4.85 -9.92 7.78
C GLY A 160 -6.27 -9.59 8.29
N ALA A 161 -6.70 -10.23 9.38
CA ALA A 161 -7.99 -9.96 10.03
C ALA A 161 -8.17 -8.51 10.52
N THR A 162 -7.11 -7.79 10.87
CA THR A 162 -7.22 -6.37 11.31
C THR A 162 -7.72 -5.46 10.19
N GLY A 163 -7.35 -5.75 8.93
CA GLY A 163 -7.85 -5.06 7.75
C GLY A 163 -9.35 -5.26 7.49
N TYR A 164 -9.95 -6.30 8.06
CA TYR A 164 -11.39 -6.61 7.95
C TYR A 164 -12.19 -6.31 9.23
N THR A 165 -11.60 -5.57 10.17
CA THR A 165 -12.34 -5.05 11.32
C THR A 165 -13.35 -3.99 10.87
N THR A 166 -14.40 -3.78 11.67
CA THR A 166 -15.44 -2.78 11.39
C THR A 166 -14.84 -1.38 11.16
N ILE A 167 -13.83 -0.98 11.95
CA ILE A 167 -13.18 0.32 11.77
C ILE A 167 -12.34 0.38 10.50
N ALA A 168 -11.62 -0.69 10.14
CA ALA A 168 -10.83 -0.74 8.91
C ALA A 168 -11.74 -0.69 7.67
N GLN A 169 -12.84 -1.44 7.66
CA GLN A 169 -13.81 -1.42 6.56
C GLN A 169 -14.49 -0.04 6.44
N LYS A 170 -14.86 0.60 7.55
CA LYS A 170 -15.38 1.99 7.51
C LYS A 170 -14.36 2.98 6.96
N ASN A 171 -13.08 2.84 7.30
CA ASN A 171 -12.01 3.67 6.74
C ASN A 171 -11.87 3.45 5.23
N MET A 172 -11.84 2.19 4.78
CA MET A 172 -11.78 1.83 3.36
C MET A 172 -12.97 2.40 2.59
N ASP A 173 -14.19 2.13 3.04
CA ASP A 173 -15.42 2.65 2.44
C ASP A 173 -15.43 4.17 2.37
N TYR A 174 -14.98 4.86 3.42
CA TYR A 174 -14.88 6.32 3.41
C TYR A 174 -13.90 6.83 2.35
N MET A 175 -12.76 6.17 2.18
CA MET A 175 -11.74 6.55 1.18
C MET A 175 -12.16 6.23 -0.25
N ILE A 176 -12.86 5.12 -0.49
CA ILE A 176 -13.18 4.68 -1.85
C ILE A 176 -14.57 5.07 -2.31
N ASN A 177 -15.55 5.30 -1.44
CA ASN A 177 -16.89 5.68 -1.87
C ASN A 177 -16.93 7.15 -2.31
N ASP A 178 -17.82 7.47 -3.24
CA ASP A 178 -17.99 8.85 -3.69
C ASP A 178 -18.34 9.77 -2.51
N GLY A 179 -17.59 10.86 -2.37
CA GLY A 179 -17.76 11.80 -1.28
C GLY A 179 -16.47 12.40 -0.72
N PRO A 180 -16.53 12.94 0.51
CA PRO A 180 -15.42 13.70 1.10
C PRO A 180 -14.14 12.89 1.32
N GLY A 181 -14.24 11.60 1.62
CA GLY A 181 -13.06 10.75 1.82
C GLY A 181 -12.34 10.43 0.52
N ARG A 182 -13.06 10.04 -0.55
CA ARG A 182 -12.50 9.94 -1.91
C ARG A 182 -11.89 11.25 -2.39
N THR A 183 -12.56 12.38 -2.14
CA THR A 183 -12.02 13.71 -2.45
C THR A 183 -10.68 13.94 -1.75
N ALA A 184 -10.58 13.57 -0.47
CA ALA A 184 -9.34 13.73 0.29
C ALA A 184 -8.22 12.80 -0.19
N PHE A 185 -8.56 11.57 -0.61
CA PHE A 185 -7.63 10.60 -1.19
C PHE A 185 -7.11 11.04 -2.56
N VAL A 186 -7.98 11.52 -3.45
CA VAL A 186 -7.59 12.09 -4.75
C VAL A 186 -6.73 13.34 -4.55
N ARG A 187 -7.06 14.19 -3.56
CA ARG A 187 -6.24 15.35 -3.21
C ARG A 187 -4.83 14.93 -2.78
N PHE A 188 -4.68 13.90 -1.96
CA PHE A 188 -3.36 13.39 -1.57
C PHE A 188 -2.52 13.06 -2.80
N TRP A 189 -3.07 12.28 -3.75
CA TRP A 189 -2.36 11.94 -4.97
C TRP A 189 -2.11 13.13 -5.91
N THR A 190 -3.02 14.11 -5.93
CA THR A 190 -2.81 15.37 -6.65
C THR A 190 -1.61 16.14 -6.08
N LEU A 191 -1.49 16.22 -4.75
CA LEU A 191 -0.35 16.86 -4.07
C LEU A 191 0.95 16.09 -4.32
N MET A 192 0.90 14.75 -4.28
CA MET A 192 2.06 13.91 -4.61
C MET A 192 2.51 14.13 -6.05
N ALA A 193 1.59 14.13 -7.03
CA ALA A 193 1.89 14.41 -8.43
C ALA A 193 2.48 15.81 -8.61
N ASP A 194 1.94 16.84 -7.95
CA ASP A 194 2.52 18.19 -8.00
C ASP A 194 3.96 18.22 -7.47
N ALA A 195 4.24 17.48 -6.38
CA ALA A 195 5.57 17.36 -5.81
C ALA A 195 6.55 16.64 -6.74
N ILE A 196 6.10 15.65 -7.52
CA ILE A 196 7.01 14.82 -8.33
C ILE A 196 7.09 15.18 -9.81
N LYS A 197 6.28 16.11 -10.31
CA LYS A 197 6.22 16.46 -11.75
C LYS A 197 7.53 16.93 -12.40
N GLN A 198 8.56 17.26 -11.60
CA GLN A 198 9.90 17.66 -12.09
C GLN A 198 10.93 16.53 -11.97
N HIS A 199 10.51 15.34 -11.51
CA HIS A 199 11.35 14.17 -11.29
C HIS A 199 11.03 13.09 -12.34
N PRO A 200 11.73 13.06 -13.49
CA PRO A 200 11.48 12.08 -14.55
C PRO A 200 11.73 10.63 -14.12
N SER A 201 12.48 10.38 -13.04
CA SER A 201 12.61 9.03 -12.48
C SER A 201 11.29 8.49 -11.92
N ALA A 202 10.41 9.36 -11.42
CA ALA A 202 9.12 9.01 -10.82
C ALA A 202 8.06 8.83 -11.91
N PHE A 203 8.11 7.67 -12.59
CA PHE A 203 7.30 7.39 -13.77
C PHE A 203 5.92 6.78 -13.43
N ALA A 204 5.74 6.27 -12.21
CA ALA A 204 4.52 5.59 -11.82
C ALA A 204 4.10 5.89 -10.38
N ILE A 205 2.80 5.76 -10.14
CA ILE A 205 2.22 5.71 -8.79
C ILE A 205 1.39 4.44 -8.63
N GLU A 206 1.36 3.94 -7.41
CA GLU A 206 0.50 2.86 -6.97
C GLU A 206 -0.42 3.41 -5.88
N PRO A 207 -1.69 3.69 -6.22
CA PRO A 207 -2.58 4.47 -5.36
C PRO A 207 -2.74 3.96 -3.93
N MET A 208 -2.64 2.66 -3.72
CA MET A 208 -2.77 2.00 -2.43
C MET A 208 -2.21 0.59 -2.51
N ASN A 209 -1.36 0.24 -1.53
CA ASN A 209 -0.93 -1.13 -1.27
C ASN A 209 -2.09 -1.97 -0.70
N GLU A 210 -2.24 -3.19 -1.19
CA GLU A 210 -3.16 -4.24 -0.73
C GLU A 210 -4.54 -3.72 -0.24
N PRO A 211 -5.37 -3.13 -1.13
CA PRO A 211 -6.67 -2.55 -0.73
C PRO A 211 -7.57 -3.58 -0.02
N MET A 212 -7.92 -3.32 1.24
CA MET A 212 -8.75 -4.24 2.06
C MET A 212 -10.24 -3.97 1.89
N SER A 213 -10.77 -4.02 0.65
CA SER A 213 -12.19 -3.80 0.37
C SER A 213 -12.72 -4.77 -0.67
N ILE A 214 -13.96 -5.24 -0.48
CA ILE A 214 -14.68 -6.03 -1.48
C ILE A 214 -15.58 -5.18 -2.39
N ASN A 215 -15.64 -3.86 -2.18
CA ASN A 215 -16.37 -2.94 -3.05
C ASN A 215 -15.50 -2.57 -4.26
N ARG A 216 -15.30 -3.53 -5.17
CA ARG A 216 -14.51 -3.38 -6.39
C ARG A 216 -14.97 -2.19 -7.21
N ARG A 217 -16.29 -1.97 -7.37
CA ARG A 217 -16.80 -0.85 -8.17
C ARG A 217 -16.26 0.51 -7.73
N ASP A 218 -16.50 0.87 -6.47
CA ASP A 218 -16.07 2.19 -5.96
C ASP A 218 -14.54 2.30 -5.86
N MET A 219 -13.85 1.18 -5.66
CA MET A 219 -12.40 1.10 -5.68
C MET A 219 -11.84 1.44 -7.08
N TYR A 220 -12.32 0.77 -8.14
CA TYR A 220 -11.89 1.07 -9.52
C TYR A 220 -12.30 2.48 -9.97
N ASP A 221 -13.47 2.97 -9.57
CA ASP A 221 -13.88 4.36 -9.83
C ASP A 221 -12.95 5.36 -9.10
N THR A 222 -12.42 4.99 -7.93
CA THR A 222 -11.41 5.78 -7.21
C THR A 222 -10.05 5.77 -7.91
N TRP A 223 -9.59 4.61 -8.42
CA TRP A 223 -8.36 4.54 -9.22
C TRP A 223 -8.45 5.43 -10.45
N ARG A 224 -9.59 5.39 -11.14
CA ARG A 224 -9.87 6.30 -12.26
C ARG A 224 -9.80 7.77 -11.85
N ALA A 225 -10.44 8.15 -10.75
CA ALA A 225 -10.42 9.53 -10.27
C ALA A 225 -9.00 10.00 -9.90
N VAL A 226 -8.19 9.13 -9.30
CA VAL A 226 -6.76 9.39 -9.07
C VAL A 226 -6.04 9.57 -10.40
N THR A 227 -6.19 8.66 -11.36
CA THR A 227 -5.54 8.74 -12.67
C THR A 227 -5.87 10.03 -13.40
N GLU A 228 -7.14 10.41 -13.49
CA GLU A 228 -7.59 11.64 -14.15
C GLU A 228 -6.98 12.89 -13.47
N ALA A 229 -6.88 12.90 -12.13
CA ALA A 229 -6.29 14.02 -11.40
C ALA A 229 -4.77 14.12 -11.59
N VAL A 230 -4.03 13.01 -11.54
CA VAL A 230 -2.56 13.03 -11.66
C VAL A 230 -2.10 13.24 -13.10
N THR A 231 -2.80 12.68 -14.07
CA THR A 231 -2.47 12.85 -15.51
C THR A 231 -2.73 14.28 -16.00
N ALA A 232 -3.58 15.04 -15.32
CA ALA A 232 -3.72 16.48 -15.56
C ALA A 232 -2.45 17.27 -15.21
N LEU A 233 -1.59 16.75 -14.33
CA LEU A 233 -0.32 17.37 -13.93
C LEU A 233 0.89 16.73 -14.63
N ILE A 234 0.86 15.41 -14.83
CA ILE A 234 1.93 14.61 -15.43
C ILE A 234 1.30 13.70 -16.50
N PRO A 235 1.13 14.17 -17.76
CA PRO A 235 0.34 13.46 -18.77
C PRO A 235 0.80 12.04 -19.12
N ASP A 236 2.07 11.71 -18.90
CA ASP A 236 2.69 10.43 -19.22
C ASP A 236 2.93 9.54 -17.98
N ILE A 237 2.43 9.91 -16.80
CA ILE A 237 2.54 9.07 -15.61
C ILE A 237 1.70 7.81 -15.74
N SER A 238 2.24 6.69 -15.24
CA SER A 238 1.53 5.42 -15.10
C SER A 238 0.90 5.29 -13.72
N VAL A 239 -0.32 4.76 -13.65
CA VAL A 239 -1.07 4.58 -12.41
C VAL A 239 -1.49 3.13 -12.27
N ALA A 240 -1.14 2.52 -11.14
CA ALA A 240 -1.56 1.16 -10.86
C ALA A 240 -3.09 1.08 -10.70
N VAL A 241 -3.68 0.04 -11.28
CA VAL A 241 -4.99 -0.47 -10.88
C VAL A 241 -4.77 -1.78 -10.14
N ALA A 242 -5.09 -1.75 -8.84
CA ALA A 242 -4.94 -2.87 -7.92
C ALA A 242 -6.33 -3.44 -7.58
N ASP A 243 -6.39 -4.76 -7.38
CA ASP A 243 -7.57 -5.42 -6.82
C ASP A 243 -7.42 -5.66 -5.30
N THR A 244 -8.46 -6.23 -4.69
CA THR A 244 -8.55 -6.51 -3.26
C THR A 244 -7.33 -7.28 -2.76
N GLY A 245 -6.56 -6.67 -1.86
CA GLY A 245 -5.34 -7.23 -1.29
C GLY A 245 -4.21 -7.50 -2.29
N GLU A 246 -4.32 -6.98 -3.53
CA GLU A 246 -3.39 -7.20 -4.64
C GLU A 246 -3.10 -8.66 -5.00
N GLY A 247 -3.88 -9.59 -4.47
CA GLY A 247 -3.73 -10.99 -4.82
C GLY A 247 -4.13 -11.22 -6.27
N ALA A 248 -3.25 -11.83 -7.08
CA ALA A 248 -3.59 -12.32 -8.42
C ALA A 248 -4.52 -13.56 -8.39
N VAL A 249 -5.51 -13.55 -7.51
CA VAL A 249 -6.33 -14.69 -7.11
C VAL A 249 -7.58 -14.84 -7.96
N LEU A 250 -8.05 -13.77 -8.62
CA LEU A 250 -9.22 -13.82 -9.48
C LEU A 250 -8.81 -14.29 -10.89
N PRO A 251 -9.21 -15.50 -11.33
CA PRO A 251 -9.06 -15.89 -12.72
C PRO A 251 -10.06 -15.10 -13.58
N GLY A 252 -9.69 -14.72 -14.81
CA GLY A 252 -10.50 -13.85 -15.70
C GLY A 252 -11.95 -14.30 -15.95
N TRP A 253 -12.29 -15.59 -15.74
CA TRP A 253 -13.68 -16.07 -15.82
C TRP A 253 -14.58 -15.64 -14.65
N VAL A 254 -14.03 -15.13 -13.54
CA VAL A 254 -14.84 -14.59 -12.44
C VAL A 254 -15.64 -13.38 -12.91
N ASP A 255 -15.08 -12.57 -13.83
CA ASP A 255 -15.81 -11.45 -14.42
C ASP A 255 -16.99 -11.96 -15.28
N GLU A 256 -16.87 -13.10 -15.99
CA GLU A 256 -17.98 -13.73 -16.73
C GLU A 256 -19.12 -14.25 -15.83
N LEU A 257 -18.83 -14.68 -14.59
CA LEU A 257 -19.84 -15.20 -13.66
C LEU A 257 -20.70 -14.08 -13.03
N THR A 258 -20.13 -12.87 -12.89
CA THR A 258 -20.83 -11.70 -12.32
C THR A 258 -21.83 -11.04 -13.26
N ASP A 259 -21.80 -11.37 -14.56
CA ASP A 259 -22.82 -10.96 -15.54
C ASP A 259 -24.13 -11.77 -15.40
N VAL A 260 -24.11 -12.92 -14.70
CA VAL A 260 -25.28 -13.80 -14.49
C VAL A 260 -25.98 -13.53 -13.15
N ILE A 261 -25.25 -13.04 -12.15
CA ILE A 261 -25.77 -12.63 -10.84
C ILE A 261 -25.34 -11.19 -10.60
N PRO A 262 -26.26 -10.19 -10.61
CA PRO A 262 -25.88 -8.80 -10.40
C PRO A 262 -25.37 -8.61 -8.98
N LEU A 263 -24.06 -8.71 -8.82
CA LEU A 263 -23.31 -8.32 -7.63
C LEU A 263 -22.54 -7.05 -8.00
N PRO A 264 -23.22 -5.89 -8.09
CA PRO A 264 -22.64 -4.64 -8.64
C PRO A 264 -21.42 -4.13 -7.87
N TYR A 265 -21.13 -4.70 -6.69
CA TYR A 265 -19.97 -4.40 -5.87
C TYR A 265 -18.72 -5.21 -6.27
N LEU A 266 -18.86 -6.28 -7.06
CA LEU A 266 -17.77 -7.22 -7.37
C LEU A 266 -17.14 -7.02 -8.75
N THR A 267 -17.54 -6.01 -9.53
CA THR A 267 -16.87 -5.67 -10.79
C THR A 267 -16.77 -4.17 -11.00
N PRO A 268 -15.76 -3.69 -11.77
CA PRO A 268 -15.73 -2.32 -12.24
C PRO A 268 -17.04 -1.94 -12.94
N SER A 269 -17.40 -0.65 -12.92
CA SER A 269 -18.47 -0.19 -13.82
C SER A 269 -18.05 -0.39 -15.28
N LYS A 270 -19.00 -0.66 -16.19
CA LYS A 270 -18.70 -0.81 -17.62
C LYS A 270 -18.06 0.44 -18.22
N ASP A 271 -18.33 1.61 -17.66
CA ASP A 271 -17.73 2.86 -18.09
C ASP A 271 -16.27 2.96 -17.63
N THR A 272 -15.96 2.53 -16.39
CA THR A 272 -14.60 2.47 -15.87
C THR A 272 -13.77 1.38 -16.56
N GLU A 273 -14.36 0.22 -16.84
CA GLU A 273 -13.71 -0.85 -17.62
C GLU A 273 -13.33 -0.37 -19.03
N LYS A 274 -14.26 0.26 -19.76
CA LYS A 274 -13.97 0.85 -21.08
C LYS A 274 -12.92 1.94 -21.01
N TRP A 275 -12.97 2.77 -19.96
CA TRP A 275 -11.95 3.79 -19.74
C TRP A 275 -10.57 3.15 -19.57
N MET A 276 -10.45 2.11 -18.71
CA MET A 276 -9.22 1.35 -18.51
C MET A 276 -8.70 0.76 -19.84
N GLN A 277 -9.55 0.09 -20.61
CA GLN A 277 -9.22 -0.49 -21.93
C GLN A 277 -8.71 0.53 -22.95
N SER A 278 -9.11 1.80 -22.82
CA SER A 278 -8.71 2.88 -23.71
C SER A 278 -7.54 3.72 -23.19
N SER A 279 -7.17 3.55 -21.92
CA SER A 279 -6.18 4.39 -21.24
C SER A 279 -4.76 3.91 -21.53
N SER A 280 -3.85 4.85 -21.80
CA SER A 280 -2.42 4.58 -21.91
C SER A 280 -1.66 4.81 -20.60
N ASN A 281 -2.37 5.19 -19.53
CA ASN A 281 -1.78 5.61 -18.26
C ASN A 281 -1.99 4.60 -17.13
N VAL A 282 -2.53 3.41 -17.41
CA VAL A 282 -2.83 2.42 -16.37
C VAL A 282 -2.11 1.09 -16.61
N PHE A 283 -1.79 0.41 -15.52
CA PHE A 283 -1.27 -0.96 -15.53
C PHE A 283 -1.83 -1.74 -14.34
N TYR A 284 -1.94 -3.06 -14.50
CA TYR A 284 -2.42 -3.94 -13.43
C TYR A 284 -1.31 -4.25 -12.44
N ALA A 285 -1.45 -3.83 -11.18
CA ALA A 285 -0.53 -4.17 -10.09
C ALA A 285 -1.04 -5.38 -9.31
N TRP A 286 -0.12 -6.27 -8.93
CA TRP A 286 -0.44 -7.49 -8.21
C TRP A 286 0.75 -8.02 -7.42
N HIS A 287 0.47 -8.81 -6.39
CA HIS A 287 1.41 -9.45 -5.50
C HIS A 287 1.38 -10.98 -5.64
N HIS A 288 2.48 -11.62 -5.26
CA HIS A 288 2.53 -13.07 -5.12
C HIS A 288 3.32 -13.52 -3.89
N TYR A 289 2.56 -14.01 -2.91
CA TYR A 289 3.06 -14.60 -1.67
C TYR A 289 2.71 -16.09 -1.52
N GLY A 290 2.41 -16.76 -2.63
CA GLY A 290 2.04 -18.20 -2.66
C GLY A 290 0.54 -18.48 -2.82
N ASN A 291 -0.26 -17.45 -3.12
CA ASN A 291 -1.63 -17.62 -3.61
C ASN A 291 -1.87 -16.67 -4.81
N PRO A 292 -2.19 -17.16 -6.03
CA PRO A 292 -2.32 -18.56 -6.47
C PRO A 292 -1.12 -19.43 -6.09
N LYS A 293 -1.30 -20.76 -6.10
CA LYS A 293 -0.34 -21.67 -5.45
C LYS A 293 1.06 -21.60 -6.08
N THR A 294 1.13 -21.26 -7.36
CA THR A 294 2.38 -21.13 -8.10
C THR A 294 2.45 -19.76 -8.78
N PRO A 295 3.66 -19.19 -8.96
CA PRO A 295 3.81 -17.94 -9.69
C PRO A 295 3.27 -18.04 -11.14
N ALA A 296 3.40 -19.21 -11.78
CA ALA A 296 2.89 -19.45 -13.14
C ALA A 296 1.36 -19.29 -13.24
N GLU A 297 0.63 -19.75 -12.23
CA GLU A 297 -0.82 -19.53 -12.13
C GLU A 297 -1.15 -18.05 -11.94
N ALA A 298 -0.39 -17.34 -11.10
CA ALA A 298 -0.56 -15.91 -10.88
C ALA A 298 -0.29 -15.08 -12.14
N ILE A 299 0.79 -15.41 -12.88
CA ILE A 299 1.12 -14.81 -14.17
C ILE A 299 0.03 -15.06 -15.20
N LYS A 300 -0.51 -16.28 -15.26
CA LYS A 300 -1.62 -16.60 -16.17
C LYS A 300 -2.85 -15.75 -15.86
N ASN A 301 -3.18 -15.56 -14.57
CA ASN A 301 -4.29 -14.70 -14.17
C ASN A 301 -4.03 -13.23 -14.57
N ALA A 302 -2.82 -12.72 -14.30
CA ALA A 302 -2.41 -11.37 -14.69
C ALA A 302 -2.46 -11.16 -16.22
N GLN A 303 -2.03 -12.14 -17.01
CA GLN A 303 -2.13 -12.11 -18.48
C GLN A 303 -3.58 -12.12 -18.99
N GLY A 304 -4.49 -12.77 -18.26
CA GLY A 304 -5.92 -12.67 -18.50
C GLY A 304 -6.40 -11.23 -18.36
N VAL A 305 -6.10 -10.59 -17.22
CA VAL A 305 -6.42 -9.18 -16.96
C VAL A 305 -5.79 -8.25 -18.01
N MET A 306 -4.52 -8.48 -18.37
CA MET A 306 -3.84 -7.70 -19.42
C MET A 306 -4.58 -7.77 -20.76
N THR A 307 -5.12 -8.94 -21.10
CA THR A 307 -5.88 -9.17 -22.34
C THR A 307 -7.25 -8.51 -22.25
N ASP A 308 -7.98 -8.76 -21.15
CA ASP A 308 -9.37 -8.31 -20.97
C ASP A 308 -9.46 -6.79 -20.83
N TRP A 309 -8.48 -6.17 -20.16
CA TRP A 309 -8.45 -4.73 -19.93
C TRP A 309 -7.43 -3.99 -20.80
N ASN A 310 -6.82 -4.66 -21.79
CA ASN A 310 -5.89 -4.06 -22.74
C ASN A 310 -4.82 -3.17 -22.08
N MET A 311 -4.16 -3.68 -21.05
CA MET A 311 -3.15 -2.94 -20.27
C MET A 311 -1.95 -3.82 -19.91
N PRO A 312 -0.76 -3.25 -19.66
CA PRO A 312 0.36 -4.00 -19.10
C PRO A 312 0.10 -4.39 -17.64
N SER A 313 0.94 -5.28 -17.10
CA SER A 313 0.93 -5.61 -15.67
C SER A 313 2.31 -5.45 -15.03
N PHE A 314 2.34 -5.34 -13.70
CA PHE A 314 3.53 -5.23 -12.88
C PHE A 314 3.35 -6.08 -11.61
N LEU A 315 4.24 -7.04 -11.36
CA LEU A 315 4.28 -7.78 -10.09
C LEU A 315 4.97 -6.91 -9.03
N THR A 316 4.20 -6.16 -8.26
CA THR A 316 4.70 -5.10 -7.37
C THR A 316 5.35 -5.64 -6.09
N GLU A 317 4.97 -6.84 -5.63
CA GLU A 317 5.64 -7.50 -4.50
C GLU A 317 5.65 -9.03 -4.58
N PHE A 318 6.79 -9.61 -4.20
CA PHE A 318 6.97 -11.05 -4.03
C PHE A 318 8.26 -11.35 -3.24
N MET A 319 8.39 -12.57 -2.71
CA MET A 319 9.56 -13.01 -1.93
C MET A 319 10.32 -14.21 -2.50
N ASP A 320 9.94 -14.66 -3.71
CA ASP A 320 10.34 -15.94 -4.30
C ASP A 320 11.09 -15.78 -5.64
N CYS A 321 12.15 -16.57 -5.86
CA CYS A 321 12.97 -16.49 -7.06
C CYS A 321 12.32 -17.14 -8.28
N THR A 322 11.42 -18.11 -8.08
CA THR A 322 10.65 -18.64 -9.21
C THR A 322 9.71 -17.58 -9.76
N ALA A 323 9.06 -16.77 -8.90
CA ALA A 323 8.28 -15.61 -9.35
C ALA A 323 9.12 -14.59 -10.14
N TRP A 324 10.37 -14.34 -9.72
CA TRP A 324 11.32 -13.49 -10.47
C TRP A 324 11.52 -14.02 -11.90
N ASP A 325 11.95 -15.27 -12.03
CA ASP A 325 12.29 -15.86 -13.33
C ASP A 325 11.07 -15.98 -14.25
N GLU A 326 9.93 -16.39 -13.70
CA GLU A 326 8.72 -16.58 -14.50
C GLU A 326 8.13 -15.26 -14.98
N THR A 327 8.15 -14.20 -14.17
CA THR A 327 7.70 -12.86 -14.63
C THR A 327 8.64 -12.28 -15.68
N ALA A 328 9.96 -12.45 -15.50
CA ALA A 328 10.94 -12.06 -16.52
C ALA A 328 10.70 -12.79 -17.86
N ASN A 329 10.46 -14.12 -17.81
CA ASN A 329 10.13 -14.91 -19.00
C ASN A 329 8.79 -14.51 -19.64
N ALA A 330 7.83 -14.06 -18.84
CA ALA A 330 6.55 -13.54 -19.31
C ALA A 330 6.61 -12.07 -19.79
N SER A 331 7.78 -11.43 -19.74
CA SER A 331 7.96 -10.00 -20.05
C SER A 331 7.10 -9.07 -19.16
N ILE A 332 6.93 -9.45 -17.90
CA ILE A 332 6.22 -8.66 -16.87
C ILE A 332 7.25 -8.03 -15.93
N SER A 333 7.16 -6.71 -15.75
CA SER A 333 7.98 -5.97 -14.79
C SER A 333 7.66 -6.40 -13.35
N HIS A 334 8.64 -6.35 -12.46
CA HIS A 334 8.50 -6.90 -11.11
C HIS A 334 9.39 -6.21 -10.06
N SER A 335 8.97 -6.21 -8.80
CA SER A 335 9.76 -5.75 -7.64
C SER A 335 9.76 -6.73 -6.47
N TYR A 336 10.96 -7.05 -6.00
CA TYR A 336 11.19 -7.97 -4.89
C TYR A 336 10.94 -7.29 -3.53
N TRP A 337 10.17 -7.95 -2.67
CA TRP A 337 9.98 -7.57 -1.27
C TRP A 337 11.02 -8.29 -0.38
N HIS A 338 11.94 -7.60 0.30
CA HIS A 338 12.26 -6.19 0.17
C HIS A 338 13.77 -5.93 0.31
N TYR A 339 14.19 -4.70 -0.01
CA TYR A 339 15.58 -4.27 0.08
C TYR A 339 16.02 -3.85 1.50
N SER A 340 15.23 -3.04 2.20
CA SER A 340 15.52 -2.67 3.59
C SER A 340 14.29 -2.14 4.32
N ASN A 341 14.15 -2.46 5.60
CA ASN A 341 13.19 -1.81 6.51
C ASN A 341 13.89 -0.70 7.32
N TYR A 342 13.22 0.44 7.49
CA TYR A 342 13.71 1.57 8.28
C TYR A 342 12.95 1.75 9.62
N CYS A 343 11.99 0.88 9.91
CA CYS A 343 11.11 0.92 11.08
C CYS A 343 11.09 -0.42 11.85
N ASP A 344 11.99 -0.55 12.82
CA ASP A 344 12.19 -1.75 13.64
C ASP A 344 11.63 -1.57 15.08
N THR A 345 10.40 -1.08 15.21
CA THR A 345 9.77 -0.87 16.52
C THR A 345 8.82 -2.03 16.86
N GLY A 346 8.84 -2.51 18.11
CA GLY A 346 7.91 -3.50 18.64
C GLY A 346 8.57 -4.80 19.14
N PRO A 347 7.85 -5.63 19.92
CA PRO A 347 8.40 -6.84 20.56
C PRO A 347 8.97 -7.86 19.58
N GLU A 348 8.33 -8.03 18.43
CA GLU A 348 8.78 -8.95 17.37
C GLU A 348 9.87 -8.35 16.48
N PHE A 349 10.16 -7.05 16.61
CA PHE A 349 10.96 -6.28 15.65
C PHE A 349 12.19 -5.61 16.30
N GLY A 350 12.64 -6.14 17.43
CA GLY A 350 13.87 -5.69 18.10
C GLY A 350 13.70 -4.52 19.07
N ASN A 351 12.44 -4.13 19.38
CA ASN A 351 12.10 -3.12 20.39
C ASN A 351 12.84 -1.79 20.23
N LYS A 352 13.21 -1.38 19.00
CA LYS A 352 13.86 -0.07 18.82
C LYS A 352 12.83 1.02 19.11
N LYS A 353 13.29 2.06 19.81
CA LYS A 353 12.48 3.26 20.07
C LYS A 353 11.96 3.81 18.73
N ILE A 354 10.68 4.18 18.69
CA ILE A 354 10.07 4.88 17.54
C ILE A 354 11.01 6.02 17.14
N PRO A 355 11.50 6.04 15.89
CA PRO A 355 12.38 7.11 15.42
C PRO A 355 11.70 8.48 15.61
N SER A 356 12.45 9.49 16.05
CA SER A 356 11.97 10.87 16.07
C SER A 356 11.83 11.47 14.67
N GLU A 357 12.40 10.81 13.66
CA GLU A 357 12.33 11.13 12.24
C GLU A 357 11.88 9.87 11.50
N THR A 358 10.69 9.89 10.89
CA THR A 358 10.17 8.80 10.06
C THR A 358 10.01 9.29 8.62
N PHE A 359 10.25 8.40 7.65
CA PHE A 359 9.91 8.67 6.24
C PHE A 359 8.41 8.40 6.04
N GLY A 360 7.57 9.35 6.46
CA GLY A 360 6.13 9.31 6.20
C GLY A 360 5.34 8.30 7.05
N GLY A 361 5.96 7.48 7.88
CA GLY A 361 5.24 6.55 8.76
C GLY A 361 6.12 5.44 9.29
N CYS A 362 5.66 4.73 10.30
CA CYS A 362 6.28 3.49 10.77
C CYS A 362 5.45 2.32 10.24
N ILE A 363 5.96 1.63 9.22
CA ILE A 363 5.39 0.37 8.76
C ILE A 363 5.87 -0.69 9.76
N LEU A 364 4.95 -1.19 10.58
CA LEU A 364 5.26 -2.27 11.49
C LEU A 364 5.37 -3.56 10.69
N GLY A 365 6.51 -4.24 10.82
CA GLY A 365 6.46 -5.67 11.02
C GLY A 365 6.40 -6.61 9.83
N TRP A 366 7.18 -6.36 8.78
CA TRP A 366 7.38 -7.38 7.73
C TRP A 366 8.87 -7.65 7.59
N GLY A 367 9.25 -8.92 7.75
CA GLY A 367 10.63 -9.35 7.99
C GLY A 367 11.65 -8.79 6.99
N SER A 368 12.91 -8.70 7.40
CA SER A 368 14.00 -8.25 6.52
C SER A 368 14.05 -9.12 5.27
N GLY A 369 13.76 -8.53 4.11
CA GLY A 369 14.04 -9.19 2.84
C GLY A 369 15.54 -9.46 2.70
N HIS A 370 15.88 -10.46 1.89
CA HIS A 370 17.27 -10.79 1.62
C HIS A 370 17.73 -9.99 0.40
N VAL A 371 18.62 -9.02 0.63
CA VAL A 371 19.15 -8.12 -0.43
C VAL A 371 19.83 -8.85 -1.59
N ASP A 372 20.20 -10.11 -1.38
CA ASP A 372 20.88 -11.01 -2.29
C ASP A 372 19.99 -12.16 -2.80
N ARG A 373 18.70 -12.22 -2.42
CA ARG A 373 17.81 -13.25 -2.97
C ARG A 373 17.53 -12.97 -4.45
N CYS A 374 17.60 -14.03 -5.23
CA CYS A 374 17.23 -14.07 -6.65
C CYS A 374 18.16 -13.25 -7.56
N LEU A 375 19.46 -13.28 -7.23
CA LEU A 375 20.55 -12.81 -8.09
C LEU A 375 20.97 -13.83 -9.15
#